data_AF-A0A8T0IQL5-F1
#
_entry.id   AF-A0A8T0IQL5-F1
#
_cell.length_a   1.000
_cell.length_b   1.000
_cell.length_c   1.000
_cell.angle_alpha   90.00
_cell.angle_beta   90.00
_cell.angle_gamma   90.00
#
_symmetry.space_group_name_H-M   'P 1'
#
loop_
_entity.id
_entity.type
_entity.pdbx_description
1 polymer ?
#
loop_
_entity_poly.entity_id
_entity_poly.type
_entity_poly.pdbx_seq_one_letter_code
_entity_poly.pdbx_strand_id
1 'polypeptide(L)'
;MVAMKSRLKSPHGAAKPDAATNATDAATQLSERAPDSTTPEPLQGMKKWIANYKAKRPGVEVLQRQIDQWMADYDARELEAKRDRETAEAEDGWTVVVAKTGRKKTTDETGLSVGAVALEAAEDRGNKKRKKKADAALDFYRFQRHEARRNEVLELQERFQEDKKRIAALKAARKFRPF
;
A
#
# COMPACT_ATOMS: atom_id res chain seq x y z
N MET A 1 47.87 34.92 -27.58
CA MET A 1 48.21 35.21 -26.17
C MET A 1 48.08 33.93 -25.38
N VAL A 2 49.19 33.53 -24.75
CA VAL A 2 49.39 32.27 -24.02
C VAL A 2 48.99 32.51 -22.55
N ALA A 3 48.15 31.64 -21.97
CA ALA A 3 47.94 31.54 -20.53
C ALA A 3 47.57 30.08 -20.20
N MET A 4 48.56 29.24 -19.90
CA MET A 4 49.08 28.93 -18.56
C MET A 4 48.18 27.96 -17.77
N LYS A 5 48.61 26.70 -17.81
CA LYS A 5 48.15 25.54 -17.05
C LYS A 5 48.37 25.75 -15.55
N SER A 6 47.33 25.63 -14.73
CA SER A 6 47.45 25.42 -13.28
C SER A 6 47.34 23.92 -12.97
N ARG A 7 48.50 23.32 -12.67
CA ARG A 7 48.65 21.91 -12.27
C ARG A 7 48.54 21.85 -10.74
N LEU A 8 47.44 21.31 -10.21
CA LEU A 8 47.35 20.98 -8.79
C LEU A 8 48.36 19.87 -8.44
N LYS A 9 49.13 20.13 -7.38
CA LYS A 9 50.24 19.32 -6.90
C LYS A 9 49.74 18.36 -5.82
N SER A 10 49.78 17.07 -6.11
CA SER A 10 49.68 16.01 -5.10
C SER A 10 50.97 15.93 -4.27
N PRO A 11 50.90 15.74 -2.95
CA PRO A 11 52.05 15.29 -2.17
C PRO A 11 52.03 13.76 -2.01
N HIS A 12 52.89 13.08 -2.77
CA HIS A 12 53.46 11.79 -2.37
C HIS A 12 54.73 12.06 -1.55
N GLY A 13 54.73 11.63 -0.29
CA GLY A 13 55.90 11.60 0.56
C GLY A 13 56.03 10.21 1.17
N ALA A 14 56.81 9.36 0.52
CA ALA A 14 57.18 8.05 1.01
C ALA A 14 58.33 8.17 2.01
N ALA A 15 58.21 7.51 3.16
CA ALA A 15 59.33 7.24 4.06
C ALA A 15 59.22 5.78 4.54
N LYS A 16 60.14 4.94 4.06
CA LYS A 16 60.55 3.70 4.74
C LYS A 16 61.79 4.03 5.59
N PRO A 17 62.03 3.27 6.67
CA PRO A 17 63.25 2.47 6.64
C PRO A 17 63.11 1.06 7.23
N ASP A 18 63.60 0.11 6.44
CA ASP A 18 64.48 -1.04 6.69
C ASP A 18 64.50 -1.78 8.03
N ALA A 19 64.49 -3.11 7.88
CA ALA A 19 64.57 -4.14 8.89
C ALA A 19 66.00 -4.33 9.42
N ALA A 20 66.12 -4.67 10.71
CA ALA A 20 67.18 -5.52 11.22
C ALA A 20 66.68 -6.33 12.42
N THR A 21 66.82 -7.64 12.29
CA THR A 21 66.60 -8.69 13.29
C THR A 21 67.63 -8.63 14.41
N ASN A 22 67.28 -9.08 15.61
CA ASN A 22 68.08 -10.01 16.43
C ASN A 22 67.22 -10.61 17.55
N ALA A 23 67.35 -11.93 17.71
CA ALA A 23 66.61 -12.81 18.60
C ALA A 23 67.35 -13.04 19.94
N THR A 24 66.72 -13.86 20.81
CA THR A 24 67.17 -14.46 22.08
C THR A 24 67.01 -13.57 23.33
N ASP A 25 66.57 -14.02 24.51
CA ASP A 25 65.93 -15.26 24.95
C ASP A 25 65.31 -15.02 26.35
N ALA A 26 64.30 -15.83 26.69
CA ALA A 26 63.87 -16.23 28.03
C ALA A 26 63.54 -15.15 29.10
N ALA A 27 62.24 -15.02 29.39
CA ALA A 27 61.73 -15.12 30.77
C ALA A 27 60.21 -15.32 30.77
N THR A 28 59.80 -16.51 31.21
CA THR A 28 58.47 -16.84 31.70
C THR A 28 57.93 -15.76 32.63
N GLN A 29 56.93 -15.02 32.18
CA GLN A 29 55.94 -14.39 33.05
C GLN A 29 54.56 -14.67 32.48
N LEU A 30 53.98 -15.78 32.94
CA LEU A 30 52.53 -15.95 33.00
C LEU A 30 52.02 -14.90 34.01
N SER A 31 51.86 -13.66 33.53
CA SER A 31 51.02 -12.70 34.22
C SER A 31 49.59 -13.21 34.06
N GLU A 32 48.99 -13.62 35.18
CA GLU A 32 47.54 -13.75 35.30
C GLU A 32 46.93 -12.47 34.75
N ARG A 33 46.42 -12.54 33.52
CA ARG A 33 45.54 -11.51 33.00
C ARG A 33 44.28 -11.58 33.84
N ALA A 34 44.19 -10.68 34.81
CA ALA A 34 42.93 -10.37 35.47
C ALA A 34 41.86 -10.23 34.38
N PRO A 35 40.69 -10.86 34.52
CA PRO A 35 39.63 -10.65 33.55
C PRO A 35 39.30 -9.17 33.55
N ASP A 36 39.55 -8.50 32.42
CA ASP A 36 39.07 -7.15 32.15
C ASP A 36 37.54 -7.19 32.26
N SER A 37 37.02 -6.88 33.45
CA SER A 37 35.61 -6.96 33.84
C SER A 37 34.71 -5.90 33.17
N THR A 38 35.15 -5.36 32.03
CA THR A 38 34.47 -4.29 31.28
C THR A 38 33.80 -4.83 30.01
N THR A 39 33.59 -6.14 29.90
CA THR A 39 32.59 -6.70 28.98
C THR A 39 31.35 -7.06 29.78
N PRO A 40 30.19 -6.41 29.55
CA PRO A 40 28.97 -6.81 30.22
C PRO A 40 28.69 -8.24 29.82
N GLU A 41 28.77 -9.17 30.78
CA GLU A 41 28.46 -10.57 30.51
C GLU A 41 27.08 -10.68 29.86
N PRO A 42 26.95 -11.45 28.76
CA PRO A 42 25.68 -11.58 28.07
C PRO A 42 24.65 -12.15 29.06
N LEU A 43 23.55 -11.42 29.26
CA LEU A 43 22.46 -11.86 30.13
C LEU A 43 21.99 -13.25 29.66
N GLN A 44 22.15 -14.26 30.50
CA GLN A 44 21.75 -15.65 30.25
C GLN A 44 20.53 -16.05 31.08
N GLY A 45 19.80 -17.05 30.59
CA GLY A 45 18.63 -17.61 31.27
C GLY A 45 17.53 -16.59 31.55
N MET A 46 16.91 -16.68 32.74
CA MET A 46 15.76 -15.87 33.15
C MET A 46 15.99 -14.36 33.04
N LYS A 47 17.19 -13.88 33.35
CA LYS A 47 17.55 -12.46 33.28
C LYS A 47 17.44 -11.91 31.86
N LYS A 48 17.81 -12.72 30.86
CA LYS A 48 17.65 -12.40 29.43
C LYS A 48 16.18 -12.21 29.06
N TRP A 49 15.31 -13.12 29.50
CA TRP A 49 13.89 -13.07 29.20
C TRP A 49 13.21 -11.87 29.83
N ILE A 50 13.55 -11.54 31.08
CA ILE A 50 13.05 -10.34 31.76
C ILE A 50 13.53 -9.07 31.06
N ALA A 51 14.80 -8.99 30.68
CA ALA A 51 15.34 -7.86 29.94
C ALA A 51 14.66 -7.70 28.57
N ASN A 52 14.50 -8.78 27.81
CA ASN A 52 13.78 -8.79 26.53
C ASN A 52 12.31 -8.40 26.68
N TYR A 53 11.66 -8.85 27.76
CA TYR A 53 10.26 -8.51 28.03
C TYR A 53 10.09 -7.01 28.29
N LYS A 54 11.00 -6.41 29.06
CA LYS A 54 11.03 -4.96 29.31
C LYS A 54 11.38 -4.19 28.04
N ALA A 55 12.35 -4.65 27.26
CA ALA A 55 12.74 -4.02 26.00
C ALA A 55 11.64 -4.04 24.93
N LYS A 56 10.84 -5.12 24.86
CA LYS A 56 9.68 -5.23 23.96
C LYS A 56 8.52 -4.30 24.34
N ARG A 57 8.53 -3.74 25.53
CA ARG A 57 7.49 -2.84 26.04
C ARG A 57 8.11 -1.51 26.44
N PRO A 58 8.62 -0.74 25.46
CA PRO A 58 8.99 0.63 25.73
C PRO A 58 7.76 1.36 26.29
N GLY A 59 7.98 2.28 27.23
CA GLY A 59 6.91 3.09 27.77
C GLY A 59 6.17 3.84 26.66
N VAL A 60 4.89 4.15 26.89
CA VAL A 60 4.01 4.76 25.88
C VAL A 60 4.62 6.01 25.26
N GLU A 61 5.30 6.84 26.05
CA GLU A 61 5.97 8.06 25.56
C GLU A 61 7.11 7.77 24.58
N VAL A 62 7.91 6.72 24.83
CA VAL A 62 9.01 6.34 23.94
C VAL A 62 8.47 5.79 22.64
N LEU A 63 7.41 4.97 22.71
CA LEU A 63 6.75 4.43 21.53
C LEU A 63 6.14 5.55 20.67
N GLN A 64 5.49 6.53 21.30
CA GLN A 64 4.91 7.67 20.58
C GLN A 64 5.99 8.46 19.84
N ARG A 65 7.12 8.77 20.49
CA ARG A 65 8.23 9.48 19.84
C ARG A 65 8.79 8.70 18.64
N GLN A 66 8.89 7.37 18.74
CA GLN A 66 9.34 6.53 17.64
C GLN A 66 8.35 6.56 16.47
N ILE A 67 7.06 6.52 16.75
CA ILE A 67 6.00 6.63 15.73
C ILE A 67 6.05 8.00 15.07
N ASP A 68 6.13 9.07 15.85
CA ASP A 68 6.16 10.43 15.34
C ASP A 68 7.38 10.67 14.44
N GLN A 69 8.56 10.18 14.83
CA GLN A 69 9.77 10.21 14.01
C GLN A 69 9.59 9.42 12.71
N TRP A 70 9.04 8.21 12.80
CA TRP A 70 8.84 7.37 11.62
C TRP A 70 7.83 7.99 10.63
N MET A 71 6.74 8.56 11.13
CA MET A 71 5.75 9.27 10.32
C MET A 71 6.36 10.51 9.66
N ALA A 72 7.16 11.28 10.39
CA ALA A 72 7.85 12.45 9.83
C ALA A 72 8.83 12.07 8.71
N ASP A 73 9.62 11.00 8.90
CA ASP A 73 10.54 10.49 7.88
C ASP A 73 9.81 9.95 6.66
N TYR A 74 8.66 9.29 6.86
CA TYR A 74 7.83 8.78 5.78
C TYR A 74 7.21 9.92 4.96
N ASP A 75 6.61 10.90 5.64
CA ASP A 75 5.98 12.06 5.00
C ASP A 75 7.02 12.88 4.21
N ALA A 76 8.25 13.02 4.74
CA ALA A 76 9.35 13.67 4.04
C ALA A 76 9.69 12.95 2.72
N ARG A 77 9.83 11.61 2.75
CA ARG A 77 10.10 10.80 1.55
C ARG A 77 8.98 10.87 0.52
N GLU A 78 7.72 10.84 0.97
CA GLU A 78 6.56 10.98 0.09
C GLU A 78 6.49 12.37 -0.56
N LEU A 79 6.84 13.42 0.19
CA LEU A 79 6.89 14.77 -0.33
C LEU A 79 8.01 14.94 -1.37
N GLU A 80 9.19 14.39 -1.11
CA GLU A 80 10.30 14.34 -2.07
C GLU A 80 9.89 13.59 -3.34
N ALA A 81 9.31 12.40 -3.21
CA ALA A 81 8.84 11.61 -4.36
C ALA A 81 7.76 12.35 -5.18
N LYS A 82 6.86 13.10 -4.52
CA LYS A 82 5.87 13.94 -5.21
C LYS A 82 6.52 15.11 -5.92
N ARG A 83 7.48 15.80 -5.28
CA ARG A 83 8.25 16.86 -5.92
C ARG A 83 8.99 16.36 -7.15
N ASP A 84 9.64 15.21 -7.06
CA ASP A 84 10.38 14.61 -8.16
C ASP A 84 9.46 14.26 -9.33
N ARG A 85 8.26 13.74 -9.04
CA ARG A 85 7.20 13.50 -10.05
C ARG A 85 6.74 14.81 -10.69
N GLU A 86 6.45 15.84 -9.90
CA GLU A 86 6.05 17.15 -10.41
C GLU A 86 7.15 17.80 -11.26
N THR A 87 8.43 17.64 -10.91
CA THR A 87 9.55 18.13 -11.74
C THR A 87 9.70 17.32 -13.03
N ALA A 88 9.54 16.00 -12.98
CA ALA A 88 9.59 15.15 -14.16
C ALA A 88 8.42 15.46 -15.13
N GLU A 89 7.21 15.72 -14.59
CA GLU A 89 6.03 16.14 -15.36
C GLU A 89 6.15 17.56 -15.94
N ALA A 90 7.02 18.42 -15.37
CA ALA A 90 7.28 19.75 -15.89
C ALA A 90 8.32 19.76 -17.03
N GLU A 91 9.26 18.80 -17.01
CA GLU A 91 10.27 18.64 -18.05
C GLU A 91 9.74 17.89 -19.28
N ASP A 92 8.82 16.94 -19.08
CA ASP A 92 8.14 16.23 -20.17
C ASP A 92 6.88 17.02 -20.56
N GLY A 93 6.90 17.70 -21.71
CA GLY A 93 5.90 18.69 -22.16
C GLY A 93 4.47 18.19 -22.42
N TRP A 94 4.08 17.04 -21.84
CA TRP A 94 2.75 16.46 -21.87
C TRP A 94 2.21 16.30 -20.44
N THR A 95 1.29 17.17 -20.04
CA THR A 95 0.63 17.05 -18.73
C THR A 95 -0.40 15.91 -18.74
N VAL A 96 -0.29 14.98 -17.78
CA VAL A 96 -1.29 13.91 -17.59
C VAL A 96 -2.58 14.53 -17.06
N VAL A 97 -3.61 14.57 -17.90
CA VAL A 97 -4.95 15.01 -17.47
C VAL A 97 -5.57 13.94 -16.57
N VAL A 98 -5.45 14.12 -15.25
CA VAL A 98 -6.19 13.31 -14.27
C VAL A 98 -7.65 13.74 -14.31
N ALA A 99 -8.51 12.88 -14.88
CA ALA A 99 -9.94 13.11 -14.93
C ALA A 99 -10.50 13.32 -13.51
N LYS A 100 -10.92 14.56 -13.21
CA LYS A 100 -11.67 14.93 -11.99
C LYS A 100 -13.09 14.37 -12.06
N THR A 101 -13.25 13.05 -11.98
CA THR A 101 -14.59 12.44 -11.94
C THR A 101 -14.63 11.19 -11.06
N GLY A 102 -14.99 11.42 -9.79
CA GLY A 102 -15.85 10.54 -8.98
C GLY A 102 -15.39 9.14 -8.57
N ARG A 103 -14.23 8.64 -9.03
CA ARG A 103 -13.76 7.30 -8.64
C ARG A 103 -12.30 7.35 -8.23
N LYS A 104 -12.01 7.20 -6.93
CA LYS A 104 -10.67 6.90 -6.45
C LYS A 104 -10.25 5.56 -7.07
N LYS A 105 -9.39 5.60 -8.09
CA LYS A 105 -8.65 4.42 -8.54
C LYS A 105 -7.43 4.32 -7.64
N THR A 106 -7.43 3.37 -6.71
CA THR A 106 -6.27 2.98 -5.92
C THR A 106 -5.35 2.10 -6.78
N THR A 107 -4.97 2.61 -7.95
CA THR A 107 -4.04 1.93 -8.85
C THR A 107 -2.67 2.50 -8.54
N ASP A 108 -1.88 1.73 -7.80
CA ASP A 108 -0.47 2.05 -7.61
C ASP A 108 0.28 1.85 -8.94
N GLU A 109 1.45 2.48 -9.07
CA GLU A 109 2.32 2.49 -10.25
C GLU A 109 2.70 1.10 -10.81
N THR A 110 2.49 0.04 -10.03
CA THR A 110 2.63 -1.37 -10.44
C THR A 110 1.36 -1.99 -11.04
N GLY A 111 0.29 -1.23 -11.22
CA GLY A 111 -0.96 -1.70 -11.83
C GLY A 111 -1.84 -2.57 -10.91
N LEU A 112 -1.44 -2.76 -9.65
CA LEU A 112 -2.27 -3.47 -8.67
C LEU A 112 -3.29 -2.52 -8.03
N SER A 113 -4.57 -2.87 -8.21
CA SER A 113 -5.69 -2.17 -7.59
C SER A 113 -5.94 -2.72 -6.18
N VAL A 114 -5.35 -2.10 -5.15
CA VAL A 114 -5.55 -2.49 -3.73
C VAL A 114 -6.87 -1.90 -3.20
N GLY A 115 -7.98 -2.30 -3.81
CA GLY A 115 -9.31 -2.09 -3.27
C GLY A 115 -9.85 -3.45 -2.90
N ALA A 116 -10.01 -3.72 -1.60
CA ALA A 116 -10.60 -4.96 -1.09
C ALA A 116 -12.06 -5.09 -1.58
N VAL A 117 -12.21 -5.59 -2.80
CA VAL A 117 -13.48 -6.06 -3.32
C VAL A 117 -13.51 -7.53 -2.94
N ALA A 118 -14.38 -7.90 -2.00
CA ALA A 118 -14.67 -9.30 -1.71
C ALA A 118 -14.79 -10.07 -3.04
N LEU A 119 -14.16 -11.24 -3.15
CA LEU A 119 -14.10 -12.01 -4.40
C LEU A 119 -15.48 -12.13 -5.06
N GLU A 120 -16.54 -12.35 -4.28
CA GLU A 120 -17.92 -12.34 -4.77
C GLU A 120 -18.35 -11.01 -5.44
N ALA A 121 -18.03 -9.88 -4.81
CA ALA A 121 -18.34 -8.56 -5.39
C ALA A 121 -17.50 -8.28 -6.65
N ALA A 122 -16.32 -8.89 -6.79
CA ALA A 122 -15.50 -8.80 -8.00
C ALA A 122 -16.07 -9.68 -9.12
N GLU A 123 -16.48 -10.90 -8.78
CA GLU A 123 -17.15 -11.84 -9.68
C GLU A 123 -18.50 -11.30 -10.16
N ASP A 124 -19.33 -10.76 -9.27
CA ASP A 124 -20.62 -10.12 -9.61
C ASP A 124 -20.45 -8.94 -10.56
N ARG A 125 -19.42 -8.12 -10.35
CA ARG A 125 -19.10 -7.00 -11.24
C ARG A 125 -18.59 -7.50 -12.59
N GLY A 126 -17.80 -8.58 -12.61
CA GLY A 126 -17.37 -9.27 -13.82
C GLY A 126 -18.56 -9.83 -14.60
N ASN A 127 -19.47 -10.50 -13.91
CA ASN A 127 -20.64 -11.15 -14.49
C ASN A 127 -21.66 -10.12 -15.01
N LYS A 128 -21.91 -9.04 -14.27
CA LYS A 128 -22.74 -7.90 -14.73
C LYS A 128 -22.16 -7.24 -15.97
N LYS A 129 -20.83 -7.10 -16.07
CA LYS A 129 -20.18 -6.55 -17.27
C LYS A 129 -20.29 -7.49 -18.47
N ARG A 130 -20.15 -8.81 -18.26
CA ARG A 130 -20.32 -9.82 -19.31
C ARG A 130 -21.77 -9.87 -19.81
N LYS A 131 -22.75 -9.88 -18.90
CA LYS A 131 -24.19 -9.79 -19.23
C LYS A 131 -24.50 -8.52 -20.01
N LYS A 132 -24.08 -7.34 -19.54
CA LYS A 132 -24.29 -6.07 -20.27
C LYS A 132 -23.68 -6.07 -21.67
N LYS A 133 -22.53 -6.72 -21.88
CA LYS A 133 -21.91 -6.86 -23.21
C LYS A 133 -22.68 -7.83 -24.11
N ALA A 134 -23.19 -8.93 -23.55
CA ALA A 134 -24.03 -9.88 -24.27
C ALA A 134 -25.38 -9.25 -24.64
N ASP A 135 -26.04 -8.57 -23.70
CA ASP A 135 -27.32 -7.88 -23.94
C ASP A 135 -27.18 -6.74 -24.96
N ALA A 136 -26.05 -6.00 -24.93
CA ALA A 136 -25.75 -4.98 -25.92
C ALA A 136 -25.46 -5.55 -27.32
N ALA A 137 -25.07 -6.83 -27.43
CA ALA A 137 -24.88 -7.52 -28.71
C ALA A 137 -26.21 -8.07 -29.26
N LEU A 138 -27.19 -8.36 -28.40
CA LEU A 138 -28.52 -8.80 -28.79
C LEU A 138 -29.38 -7.62 -29.30
N ASP A 139 -29.25 -6.45 -28.66
CA ASP A 139 -30.02 -5.24 -28.99
C ASP A 139 -29.18 -4.21 -29.75
N PHE A 140 -28.88 -4.51 -31.02
CA PHE A 140 -28.15 -3.60 -31.91
C PHE A 140 -28.89 -2.27 -32.11
N TYR A 141 -30.22 -2.30 -32.22
CA TYR A 141 -31.01 -1.13 -32.53
C TYR A 141 -31.65 -0.47 -31.31
N ARG A 142 -31.82 0.85 -31.39
CA ARG A 142 -32.47 1.63 -30.33
C ARG A 142 -33.94 1.25 -30.16
N PHE A 143 -34.64 0.93 -31.25
CA PHE A 143 -36.07 0.56 -31.19
C PHE A 143 -36.30 -0.73 -30.40
N GLN A 144 -35.40 -1.72 -30.49
CA GLN A 144 -35.48 -2.98 -29.74
C GLN A 144 -35.52 -2.71 -28.23
N ARG A 145 -34.61 -1.85 -27.74
CA ARG A 145 -34.58 -1.44 -26.33
C ARG A 145 -35.83 -0.69 -25.88
N HIS A 146 -36.41 0.12 -26.77
CA HIS A 146 -37.66 0.85 -26.48
C HIS A 146 -38.87 -0.08 -26.45
N GLU A 147 -38.93 -1.06 -27.35
CA GLU A 147 -39.99 -2.07 -27.41
C GLU A 147 -39.90 -3.03 -26.23
N ALA A 148 -38.70 -3.53 -25.89
CA ALA A 148 -38.50 -4.39 -24.72
C ALA A 148 -39.02 -3.72 -23.43
N ARG A 149 -38.62 -2.46 -23.19
CA ARG A 149 -39.11 -1.70 -22.03
C ARG A 149 -40.63 -1.48 -22.07
N ARG A 150 -41.21 -1.22 -23.25
CA ARG A 150 -42.66 -1.06 -23.39
C ARG A 150 -43.37 -2.37 -23.04
N ASN A 151 -42.88 -3.50 -23.55
CA ASN A 151 -43.45 -4.82 -23.31
C ASN A 151 -43.37 -5.19 -21.83
N GLU A 152 -42.25 -4.93 -21.16
CA GLU A 152 -42.11 -5.12 -19.70
C GLU A 152 -43.16 -4.32 -18.91
N VAL A 153 -43.39 -3.06 -19.30
CA VAL A 153 -44.41 -2.21 -18.63
C VAL A 153 -45.82 -2.73 -18.88
N LEU A 154 -46.13 -3.17 -20.10
CA LEU A 154 -47.43 -3.75 -20.44
C LEU A 154 -47.69 -5.03 -19.66
N GLU A 155 -46.71 -5.94 -19.60
CA GLU A 155 -46.80 -7.18 -18.82
C GLU A 155 -47.05 -6.91 -17.34
N LEU A 156 -46.34 -5.92 -16.75
CA LEU A 156 -46.55 -5.52 -15.37
C LEU A 156 -47.97 -4.97 -15.13
N GLN A 157 -48.50 -4.19 -16.07
CA GLN A 157 -49.86 -3.66 -15.98
C GLN A 157 -50.91 -4.77 -16.06
N GLU A 158 -50.73 -5.74 -16.96
CA GLU A 158 -51.62 -6.89 -17.10
C GLU A 158 -51.67 -7.71 -15.81
N ARG A 159 -50.50 -8.09 -15.28
CA ARG A 159 -50.38 -8.81 -14.01
C ARG A 159 -51.02 -8.05 -12.85
N PHE A 160 -50.81 -6.73 -12.79
CA PHE A 160 -51.43 -5.90 -11.76
C PHE A 160 -52.96 -5.87 -11.87
N GLN A 161 -53.52 -5.83 -13.08
CA GLN A 161 -54.96 -5.90 -13.28
C GLN A 161 -55.54 -7.26 -12.86
N GLU A 162 -54.85 -8.35 -13.18
CA GLU A 162 -55.22 -9.70 -12.72
C GLU A 162 -55.22 -9.80 -11.20
N ASP A 163 -54.17 -9.31 -10.55
CA ASP A 163 -54.08 -9.30 -9.09
C ASP A 163 -55.17 -8.43 -8.46
N LYS A 164 -55.47 -7.26 -9.05
CA LYS A 164 -56.58 -6.41 -8.60
C LYS A 164 -57.92 -7.15 -8.68
N LYS A 165 -58.18 -7.88 -9.76
CA LYS A 165 -59.39 -8.72 -9.92
C LYS A 165 -59.42 -9.84 -8.89
N ARG A 166 -58.30 -10.54 -8.67
CA ARG A 166 -58.16 -11.60 -7.67
C ARG A 166 -58.43 -11.09 -6.25
N ILE A 167 -57.83 -9.97 -5.87
CA ILE A 167 -58.02 -9.35 -4.54
C ILE A 167 -59.47 -8.90 -4.37
N ALA A 168 -60.10 -8.33 -5.40
CA ALA A 168 -61.50 -7.94 -5.34
C ALA A 168 -62.42 -9.15 -5.10
N ALA A 169 -62.19 -10.26 -5.80
CA ALA A 169 -62.93 -11.51 -5.59
C ALA A 169 -62.75 -12.06 -4.18
N LEU A 170 -61.51 -12.08 -3.65
CA LEU A 170 -61.23 -12.51 -2.28
C LEU A 170 -61.89 -11.60 -1.24
N LYS A 171 -61.88 -10.28 -1.45
CA LYS A 171 -62.56 -9.33 -0.57
C LYS A 171 -64.08 -9.54 -0.56
N ALA A 172 -64.68 -9.80 -1.72
CA ALA A 172 -66.11 -10.09 -1.82
C ALA A 172 -66.49 -11.43 -1.16
N ALA A 173 -65.63 -12.45 -1.29
CA ALA A 173 -65.86 -13.76 -0.68
C ALA A 173 -65.62 -13.76 0.85
N ARG A 174 -64.85 -12.79 1.38
CA ARG A 174 -64.60 -12.69 2.82
C ARG A 174 -65.87 -12.26 3.55
N LYS A 175 -66.34 -13.12 4.44
CA LYS A 175 -67.39 -12.82 5.42
C LYS A 175 -66.76 -12.04 6.58
N PHE A 176 -66.69 -10.72 6.44
CA PHE A 176 -66.17 -9.81 7.46
C PHE A 176 -67.04 -9.88 8.73
N ARG A 177 -66.42 -10.13 9.89
CA ARG A 177 -67.07 -10.12 11.21
C ARG A 177 -66.52 -8.92 11.99
N PRO A 178 -67.29 -7.84 12.13
CA PRO A 178 -66.81 -6.56 12.68
C PRO A 178 -66.77 -6.44 14.21
N PHE A 179 -67.19 -7.48 14.93
CA PHE A 179 -67.22 -7.51 16.40
C PHE A 179 -66.41 -8.70 16.89
#